data_AF-A0A1Q3EN13-F1
#
_entry.id   AF-A0A1Q3EN13-F1
#
_cell.length_a   1.000
_cell.length_b   1.000
_cell.length_c   1.000
_cell.angle_alpha   90.00
_cell.angle_beta   90.00
_cell.angle_gamma   90.00
#
_symmetry.space_group_name_H-M   'P 1'
#
loop_
_entity.id
_entity.type
_entity.pdbx_description
1 polymer ?
#
loop_
_entity_poly.entity_id
_entity_poly.type
_entity_poly.pdbx_seq_one_letter_code
_entity_poly.pdbx_strand_id
1 'polypeptide(L)'
;MFRTQLSAIYDVLDRFTGGLKGHEIKFWSNLLEKYETTERMFGGTIEARILTLREQNKDDIDKVISLVLSHIKVSSKAKLVLTILNHIKTKGISVSNAESPLNKVLQDLASLEAKSSTSVSLKAQEVLIMGQMPSYEERLGQMKTVLRSFTSQYYGEQVNTVHTPSAEVLRELSDSRYTVFDILSAFFEHEDHMVPLAAFEVYIRRAYKAYTLLSTDYEEGDELDDGDSPSIVTWRFNLGQSHSPPSTPCISLSGSASVSDLTYLISRHQSQPIRVGAISSFPNFLALAKGFSKVASALPLFDAIEYNSRYGHPQFLPNVLNVALRLFREEDGIPIGWIFTMRTPEFPQGRRVYARELGLPRIHLSANSGARIGLAEELIPLFSAAWNEEGHPEKGVHYLYLTHENYLKLEEQGHDSIKTIDVEVAGELRHKITDIIVRRRMAKFWPVSNEK
;
A
#
# COMPACT_ATOMS: atom_id res chain seq x y z
N MET A 1 -54.21 -12.31 17.52
CA MET A 1 -54.52 -10.86 17.46
C MET A 1 -53.37 -9.97 17.93
N PHE A 2 -52.73 -10.24 19.08
CA PHE A 2 -51.60 -9.41 19.55
C PHE A 2 -50.37 -9.48 18.62
N ARG A 3 -50.05 -10.68 18.10
CA ARG A 3 -48.94 -10.90 17.15
C ARG A 3 -49.14 -10.23 15.79
N THR A 4 -50.40 -10.08 15.35
CA THR A 4 -50.75 -9.36 14.12
C THR A 4 -50.71 -7.84 14.33
N GLN A 5 -51.08 -7.34 15.51
CA GLN A 5 -50.96 -5.91 15.85
C GLN A 5 -49.50 -5.44 15.98
N LEU A 6 -48.60 -6.29 16.47
CA LEU A 6 -47.16 -6.00 16.58
C LEU A 6 -46.34 -6.39 15.34
N SER A 7 -46.98 -6.90 14.29
CA SER A 7 -46.29 -7.43 13.10
C SER A 7 -45.35 -6.42 12.44
N ALA A 8 -45.75 -5.15 12.35
CA ALA A 8 -44.90 -4.08 11.82
C ALA A 8 -43.63 -3.86 12.65
N ILE A 9 -43.72 -4.01 13.98
CA ILE A 9 -42.56 -3.86 14.87
C ILE A 9 -41.64 -5.07 14.74
N TYR A 10 -42.19 -6.28 14.68
CA TYR A 10 -41.40 -7.48 14.45
C TYR A 10 -40.67 -7.44 13.10
N ASP A 11 -41.30 -6.95 12.03
CA ASP A 11 -40.65 -6.77 10.72
C ASP A 11 -39.48 -5.77 10.80
N VAL A 12 -39.62 -4.67 11.54
CA VAL A 12 -38.50 -3.75 11.78
C VAL A 12 -37.37 -4.43 12.55
N LEU A 13 -37.70 -5.17 13.63
CA LEU A 13 -36.68 -5.89 14.39
C LEU A 13 -35.95 -6.91 13.52
N ASP A 14 -36.67 -7.70 12.71
CA ASP A 14 -36.11 -8.70 11.80
C ASP A 14 -35.20 -8.08 10.74
N ARG A 15 -35.54 -6.89 10.23
CA ARG A 15 -34.70 -6.13 9.28
C ARG A 15 -33.38 -5.69 9.90
N PHE A 16 -33.35 -5.35 11.18
CA PHE A 16 -32.17 -4.84 11.88
C PHE A 16 -31.44 -5.89 12.73
N THR A 17 -31.80 -7.18 12.63
CA THR A 17 -31.12 -8.30 13.32
C THR A 17 -29.60 -8.32 13.11
N GLY A 18 -29.13 -8.01 11.89
CA GLY A 18 -27.71 -7.93 11.55
C GLY A 18 -27.03 -6.59 11.87
N GLY A 19 -27.66 -5.73 12.68
CA GLY A 19 -27.21 -4.38 12.96
C GLY A 19 -27.37 -3.41 11.79
N LEU A 20 -26.91 -2.17 11.97
CA LEU A 20 -27.09 -1.08 10.99
C LEU A 20 -26.39 -1.39 9.64
N LYS A 21 -25.13 -1.86 9.70
CA LYS A 21 -24.36 -2.23 8.50
C LYS A 21 -24.96 -3.47 7.82
N GLY A 22 -25.43 -4.46 8.59
CA GLY A 22 -26.10 -5.64 8.03
C GLY A 22 -27.39 -5.29 7.29
N HIS A 23 -28.19 -4.37 7.84
CA HIS A 23 -29.37 -3.85 7.16
C HIS A 23 -29.01 -3.10 5.87
N GLU A 24 -27.98 -2.25 5.88
CA GLU A 24 -27.49 -1.55 4.68
C GLU A 24 -27.11 -2.54 3.58
N ILE A 25 -26.33 -3.58 3.90
CA ILE A 25 -25.93 -4.62 2.94
C ILE A 25 -27.15 -5.37 2.40
N LYS A 26 -28.09 -5.75 3.26
CA LYS A 26 -29.32 -6.45 2.87
C LYS A 26 -30.19 -5.59 1.96
N PHE A 27 -30.30 -4.29 2.25
CA PHE A 27 -31.03 -3.34 1.42
C PHE A 27 -30.45 -3.24 0.00
N TRP A 28 -29.13 -3.06 -0.12
CA TRP A 28 -28.46 -3.04 -1.42
C TRP A 28 -28.61 -4.35 -2.18
N SER A 29 -28.46 -5.49 -1.48
CA SER A 29 -28.62 -6.83 -2.05
C SER A 29 -30.02 -7.01 -2.64
N ASN A 30 -31.07 -6.69 -1.88
CA ASN A 30 -32.46 -6.82 -2.31
C ASN A 30 -32.79 -5.93 -3.52
N LEU A 31 -32.20 -4.73 -3.61
CA LEU A 31 -32.44 -3.82 -4.73
C LEU A 31 -31.79 -4.34 -6.02
N LEU A 32 -30.58 -4.88 -5.91
CA LEU A 32 -29.86 -5.50 -7.03
C LEU A 32 -30.51 -6.82 -7.45
N GLU A 33 -30.98 -7.63 -6.51
CA GLU A 33 -31.69 -8.90 -6.76
C GLU A 33 -32.99 -8.68 -7.55
N LYS A 34 -33.71 -7.58 -7.28
CA LYS A 34 -34.90 -7.22 -8.08
C LYS A 34 -34.57 -6.92 -9.53
N TYR A 35 -33.43 -6.30 -9.82
CA TYR A 35 -33.01 -6.08 -11.20
C TYR A 35 -32.62 -7.41 -11.85
N GLU A 36 -31.79 -8.18 -11.16
CA GLU A 36 -31.28 -9.47 -11.59
C GLU A 36 -32.42 -10.45 -11.93
N THR A 37 -33.36 -10.66 -11.01
CA THR A 37 -34.50 -11.57 -11.19
C THR A 37 -35.38 -11.19 -12.38
N THR A 38 -35.50 -9.89 -12.68
CA THR A 38 -36.21 -9.43 -13.88
C THR A 38 -35.42 -9.72 -15.14
N GLU A 39 -34.15 -9.36 -15.20
CA GLU A 39 -33.36 -9.43 -16.44
C GLU A 39 -32.84 -10.85 -16.76
N ARG A 40 -32.65 -11.71 -15.75
CA ARG A 40 -32.38 -13.14 -15.94
C ARG A 40 -33.46 -13.81 -16.78
N MET A 41 -34.69 -13.33 -16.65
CA MET A 41 -35.83 -13.83 -17.41
C MET A 41 -35.84 -13.33 -18.85
N PHE A 42 -35.03 -12.36 -19.27
CA PHE A 42 -35.05 -11.80 -20.63
C PHE A 42 -33.68 -11.96 -21.33
N GLY A 43 -33.39 -13.19 -21.78
CA GLY A 43 -32.30 -13.49 -22.70
C GLY A 43 -32.82 -13.77 -24.12
N GLY A 44 -32.13 -13.27 -25.16
CA GLY A 44 -32.50 -13.50 -26.56
C GLY A 44 -33.66 -12.61 -27.04
N THR A 45 -34.58 -13.18 -27.84
CA THR A 45 -35.71 -12.45 -28.45
C THR A 45 -36.87 -12.27 -27.46
N ILE A 46 -37.34 -11.03 -27.31
CA ILE A 46 -38.38 -10.64 -26.34
C ILE A 46 -39.70 -11.41 -26.57
N GLU A 47 -40.13 -11.56 -27.82
CA GLU A 47 -41.42 -12.16 -28.17
C GLU A 47 -41.53 -13.63 -27.74
N ALA A 48 -40.50 -14.43 -28.02
CA ALA A 48 -40.43 -15.83 -27.61
C ALA A 48 -40.50 -15.96 -26.08
N ARG A 49 -39.92 -15.00 -25.36
CA ARG A 49 -39.88 -15.04 -23.91
C ARG A 49 -41.20 -14.65 -23.25
N ILE A 50 -41.92 -13.68 -23.83
CA ILE A 50 -43.27 -13.33 -23.40
C ILE A 50 -44.20 -14.54 -23.51
N LEU A 51 -44.09 -15.31 -24.61
CA LEU A 51 -44.83 -16.56 -24.78
C LEU A 51 -44.52 -17.57 -23.68
N THR A 52 -43.24 -17.82 -23.38
CA THR A 52 -42.85 -18.73 -22.29
C THR A 52 -43.32 -18.25 -20.92
N LEU A 53 -43.27 -16.94 -20.64
CA LEU A 53 -43.72 -16.38 -19.36
C LEU A 53 -45.24 -16.49 -19.19
N ARG A 54 -46.00 -16.34 -20.28
CA ARG A 54 -47.45 -16.53 -20.30
C ARG A 54 -47.82 -18.00 -20.07
N GLU A 55 -47.06 -18.93 -20.62
CA GLU A 55 -47.28 -20.36 -20.39
C GLU A 55 -46.96 -20.80 -18.96
N GLN A 56 -45.95 -20.18 -18.33
CA GLN A 56 -45.55 -20.47 -16.96
C GLN A 56 -46.47 -19.83 -15.90
N ASN A 57 -47.09 -18.67 -16.21
CA ASN A 57 -47.95 -17.92 -15.30
C ASN A 57 -49.38 -17.83 -15.83
N LYS A 58 -50.02 -18.98 -16.06
CA LYS A 58 -51.40 -19.03 -16.58
C LYS A 58 -52.43 -18.42 -15.62
N ASP A 59 -52.17 -18.51 -14.32
CA ASP A 59 -53.08 -18.08 -13.26
C ASP A 59 -52.86 -16.60 -12.86
N ASP A 60 -51.74 -15.99 -13.25
CA ASP A 60 -51.35 -14.63 -12.86
C ASP A 60 -50.72 -13.86 -14.03
N ILE A 61 -51.58 -13.42 -14.95
CA ILE A 61 -51.21 -12.67 -16.16
C ILE A 61 -50.68 -11.28 -15.80
N ASP A 62 -51.19 -10.67 -14.72
CA ASP A 62 -50.78 -9.34 -14.26
C ASP A 62 -49.29 -9.31 -13.91
N LYS A 63 -48.78 -10.41 -13.33
CA LYS A 63 -47.35 -10.58 -13.07
C LYS A 63 -46.52 -10.53 -14.35
N VAL A 64 -46.98 -11.18 -15.43
CA VAL A 64 -46.30 -11.16 -16.73
C VAL A 64 -46.24 -9.75 -17.29
N ILE A 65 -47.36 -9.02 -17.22
CA ILE A 65 -47.43 -7.61 -17.66
C ILE A 65 -46.43 -6.75 -16.88
N SER A 66 -46.36 -6.93 -15.55
CA SER A 66 -45.43 -6.18 -14.69
C SER A 66 -43.95 -6.45 -15.03
N LEU A 67 -43.59 -7.69 -15.37
CA LEU A 67 -42.23 -8.07 -15.77
C LEU A 67 -41.86 -7.47 -17.13
N VAL A 68 -42.79 -7.50 -18.09
CA VAL A 68 -42.57 -6.89 -19.41
C VAL A 68 -42.43 -5.37 -19.29
N LEU A 69 -43.28 -4.72 -18.51
CA LEU A 69 -43.18 -3.28 -18.25
C LEU A 69 -41.82 -2.91 -17.63
N SER A 70 -41.34 -3.73 -16.70
CA SER A 70 -40.02 -3.56 -16.08
C SER A 70 -38.89 -3.67 -17.11
N HIS A 71 -38.94 -4.65 -18.01
CA HIS A 71 -37.91 -4.85 -19.03
C HIS A 71 -37.89 -3.72 -20.09
N ILE A 72 -39.04 -3.16 -20.47
CA ILE A 72 -39.11 -1.99 -21.38
C ILE A 72 -38.28 -0.81 -20.85
N LYS A 73 -38.20 -0.64 -19.53
CA LYS A 73 -37.42 0.43 -18.87
C LYS A 73 -36.03 -0.03 -18.40
N VAL A 74 -35.48 -1.12 -18.95
CA VAL A 74 -34.16 -1.65 -18.59
C VAL A 74 -33.04 -0.61 -18.65
N SER A 75 -33.04 0.29 -19.64
CA SER A 75 -31.99 1.33 -19.75
C SER A 75 -31.97 2.29 -18.56
N SER A 76 -33.13 2.60 -17.97
CA SER A 76 -33.21 3.46 -16.78
C SER A 76 -32.81 2.69 -15.52
N LYS A 77 -33.25 1.43 -15.39
CA LYS A 77 -32.83 0.54 -14.30
C LYS A 77 -31.32 0.31 -14.31
N ALA A 78 -30.73 0.07 -15.48
CA ALA A 78 -29.30 -0.15 -15.65
C ALA A 78 -28.49 1.07 -15.16
N LYS A 79 -28.92 2.30 -15.48
CA LYS A 79 -28.27 3.51 -14.94
C LYS A 79 -28.30 3.56 -13.42
N LEU A 80 -29.45 3.27 -12.80
CA LEU A 80 -29.57 3.22 -11.34
C LEU A 80 -28.63 2.16 -10.75
N VAL A 81 -28.64 0.94 -11.31
CA VAL A 81 -27.77 -0.15 -10.85
C VAL A 81 -26.30 0.23 -10.99
N LEU A 82 -25.88 0.83 -12.10
CA LEU A 82 -24.50 1.30 -12.29
C LEU A 82 -24.11 2.35 -11.24
N THR A 83 -24.99 3.30 -10.90
CA THR A 83 -24.71 4.28 -9.83
C THR A 83 -24.58 3.62 -8.46
N ILE A 84 -25.38 2.60 -8.17
CA ILE A 84 -25.30 1.83 -6.92
C ILE A 84 -23.98 1.04 -6.87
N LEU A 85 -23.61 0.36 -7.96
CA LEU A 85 -22.35 -0.39 -8.04
C LEU A 85 -21.13 0.54 -7.89
N ASN A 86 -21.17 1.73 -8.48
CA ASN A 86 -20.14 2.75 -8.26
C ASN A 86 -20.07 3.19 -6.80
N HIS A 87 -21.21 3.42 -6.15
CA HIS A 87 -21.25 3.80 -4.73
C HIS A 87 -20.71 2.71 -3.81
N ILE A 88 -21.05 1.44 -4.08
CA ILE A 88 -20.51 0.28 -3.35
C ILE A 88 -18.97 0.23 -3.52
N LYS A 89 -18.47 0.45 -4.74
CA LYS A 89 -17.04 0.52 -5.04
C LYS A 89 -16.35 1.65 -4.25
N THR A 90 -16.87 2.89 -4.31
CA THR A 90 -16.24 4.05 -3.66
C THR A 90 -16.24 3.95 -2.14
N LYS A 91 -17.30 3.39 -1.54
CA LYS A 91 -17.39 3.21 -0.10
C LYS A 91 -16.55 2.06 0.44
N GLY A 92 -16.02 1.18 -0.42
CA GLY A 92 -15.24 0.02 0.01
C GLY A 92 -16.03 -0.92 0.92
N ILE A 93 -17.31 -1.13 0.64
CA ILE A 93 -18.13 -2.10 1.39
C ILE A 93 -17.50 -3.48 1.17
N SER A 94 -17.08 -4.16 2.24
CA SER A 94 -16.40 -5.45 2.13
C SER A 94 -17.33 -6.48 1.49
N VAL A 95 -17.02 -6.85 0.24
CA VAL A 95 -17.68 -7.93 -0.52
C VAL A 95 -16.91 -9.26 -0.35
N SER A 96 -15.83 -9.26 0.43
CA SER A 96 -14.90 -10.37 0.62
C SER A 96 -15.58 -11.63 1.19
N ASN A 97 -16.67 -11.46 1.94
CA ASN A 97 -17.41 -12.59 2.48
C ASN A 97 -18.27 -13.26 1.38
N ALA A 98 -17.84 -14.43 0.94
CA ALA A 98 -18.53 -15.27 -0.04
C ALA A 98 -19.97 -15.67 0.39
N GLU A 99 -20.24 -15.69 1.70
CA GLU A 99 -21.57 -16.00 2.22
C GLU A 99 -22.52 -14.80 2.22
N SER A 100 -21.99 -13.58 2.01
CA SER A 100 -22.82 -12.37 2.04
C SER A 100 -23.85 -12.37 0.90
N PRO A 101 -25.09 -11.92 1.16
CA PRO A 101 -26.12 -11.84 0.12
C PRO A 101 -25.69 -10.94 -1.04
N LEU A 102 -24.88 -9.92 -0.75
CA LEU A 102 -24.36 -9.00 -1.76
C LEU A 102 -23.40 -9.69 -2.73
N ASN A 103 -22.50 -10.55 -2.24
CA ASN A 103 -21.58 -11.29 -3.10
C ASN A 103 -22.34 -12.22 -4.06
N LYS A 104 -23.34 -12.95 -3.55
CA LYS A 104 -24.19 -13.84 -4.36
C LYS A 104 -24.92 -13.06 -5.47
N VAL A 105 -25.57 -11.96 -5.12
CA VAL A 105 -26.28 -11.14 -6.11
C VAL A 105 -25.32 -10.52 -7.13
N LEU A 106 -24.10 -10.13 -6.73
CA LEU A 106 -23.09 -9.65 -7.66
C LEU A 106 -22.58 -10.74 -8.62
N GLN A 107 -22.44 -11.99 -8.15
CA GLN A 107 -22.12 -13.13 -9.02
C GLN A 107 -23.24 -13.39 -10.02
N ASP A 108 -24.49 -13.36 -9.57
CA ASP A 108 -25.66 -13.51 -10.43
C ASP A 108 -25.70 -12.40 -11.50
N LEU A 109 -25.50 -11.13 -11.10
CA LEU A 109 -25.41 -9.99 -12.03
C LEU A 109 -24.27 -10.14 -13.05
N ALA A 110 -23.11 -10.65 -12.61
CA ALA A 110 -21.95 -10.91 -13.46
C ALA A 110 -22.18 -12.04 -14.49
N SER A 111 -23.13 -12.94 -14.21
CA SER A 111 -23.53 -14.03 -15.11
C SER A 111 -24.64 -13.66 -16.10
N LEU A 112 -25.16 -12.43 -16.05
CA LEU A 112 -26.18 -11.98 -17.00
C LEU A 112 -25.62 -11.87 -18.43
N GLU A 113 -26.19 -12.63 -19.36
CA GLU A 113 -25.74 -12.70 -20.76
C GLU A 113 -26.50 -11.74 -21.71
N ALA A 114 -27.59 -11.11 -21.24
CA ALA A 114 -28.41 -10.27 -22.11
C ALA A 114 -27.65 -9.03 -22.59
N LYS A 115 -27.81 -8.68 -23.88
CA LYS A 115 -27.16 -7.50 -24.49
C LYS A 115 -27.54 -6.18 -23.81
N SER A 116 -28.73 -6.12 -23.22
CA SER A 116 -29.22 -4.96 -22.46
C SER A 116 -28.53 -4.78 -21.10
N SER A 117 -28.00 -5.85 -20.51
CA SER A 117 -27.39 -5.87 -19.17
C SER A 117 -25.87 -6.04 -19.19
N THR A 118 -25.23 -6.14 -20.36
CA THR A 118 -23.76 -6.32 -20.47
C THR A 118 -22.96 -5.26 -19.71
N SER A 119 -23.37 -4.00 -19.76
CA SER A 119 -22.70 -2.92 -19.02
C SER A 119 -22.77 -3.11 -17.50
N VAL A 120 -23.90 -3.61 -17.00
CA VAL A 120 -24.11 -3.92 -15.58
C VAL A 120 -23.31 -5.15 -15.19
N SER A 121 -23.30 -6.19 -16.01
CA SER A 121 -22.53 -7.42 -15.80
C SER A 121 -21.03 -7.14 -15.69
N LEU A 122 -20.46 -6.38 -16.64
CA LEU A 122 -19.05 -5.96 -16.60
C LEU A 122 -18.73 -5.15 -15.34
N LYS A 123 -19.63 -4.24 -14.94
CA LYS A 123 -19.44 -3.46 -13.72
C LYS A 123 -19.52 -4.31 -12.45
N ALA A 124 -20.42 -5.29 -12.41
CA ALA A 124 -20.51 -6.23 -11.30
C ALA A 124 -19.25 -7.09 -11.18
N GLN A 125 -18.70 -7.55 -12.31
CA GLN A 125 -17.40 -8.25 -12.35
C GLN A 125 -16.26 -7.37 -11.82
N GLU A 126 -16.19 -6.10 -12.22
CA GLU A 126 -15.20 -5.15 -11.70
C GLU A 126 -15.31 -5.02 -10.16
N VAL A 127 -16.53 -4.86 -9.63
CA VAL A 127 -16.77 -4.75 -8.19
C VAL A 127 -16.41 -6.05 -7.46
N LEU A 128 -16.68 -7.23 -8.04
CA LEU A 128 -16.28 -8.52 -7.46
C LEU A 128 -14.77 -8.66 -7.39
N ILE A 129 -14.05 -8.33 -8.47
CA ILE A 129 -12.59 -8.40 -8.51
C ILE A 129 -11.99 -7.45 -7.48
N MET A 130 -12.53 -6.24 -7.36
CA MET A 130 -12.08 -5.28 -6.35
C MET A 130 -12.42 -5.71 -4.92
N GLY A 131 -13.59 -6.31 -4.71
CA GLY A 131 -14.03 -6.80 -3.41
C GLY A 131 -13.30 -8.05 -2.94
N GLN A 132 -12.66 -8.80 -3.83
CA GLN A 132 -11.74 -9.90 -3.47
C GLN A 132 -10.39 -9.39 -2.96
N MET A 133 -10.02 -8.14 -3.26
CA MET A 133 -8.80 -7.57 -2.71
C MET A 133 -9.03 -7.18 -1.25
N PRO A 134 -8.25 -7.74 -0.29
CA PRO A 134 -8.42 -7.40 1.11
C PRO A 134 -8.15 -5.92 1.32
N SER A 135 -9.00 -5.29 2.14
CA SER A 135 -8.85 -3.90 2.52
C SER A 135 -7.53 -3.66 3.24
N TYR A 136 -7.11 -2.39 3.34
CA TYR A 136 -5.90 -2.04 4.09
C TYR A 136 -6.00 -2.52 5.55
N GLU A 137 -7.15 -2.34 6.20
CA GLU A 137 -7.39 -2.73 7.59
C GLU A 137 -7.34 -4.25 7.78
N GLU A 138 -7.97 -5.01 6.88
CA GLU A 138 -7.89 -6.47 6.89
C GLU A 138 -6.45 -6.95 6.69
N ARG A 139 -5.71 -6.37 5.74
CA ARG A 139 -4.29 -6.70 5.52
C ARG A 139 -3.41 -6.32 6.71
N LEU A 140 -3.69 -5.19 7.37
CA LEU A 140 -3.01 -4.80 8.61
C LEU A 140 -3.27 -5.81 9.72
N GLY A 141 -4.53 -6.21 9.93
CA GLY A 141 -4.89 -7.24 10.90
C GLY A 141 -4.24 -8.59 10.61
N GLN A 142 -4.27 -9.05 9.36
CA GLN A 142 -3.61 -10.29 8.93
C GLN A 142 -2.10 -10.24 9.17
N MET A 143 -1.44 -9.16 8.73
CA MET A 143 0.01 -9.02 8.93
C MET A 143 0.37 -8.91 10.40
N LYS A 144 -0.44 -8.23 11.22
CA LYS A 144 -0.24 -8.19 12.68
C LYS A 144 -0.28 -9.60 13.29
N THR A 145 -1.21 -10.44 12.84
CA THR A 145 -1.31 -11.83 13.30
C THR A 145 -0.10 -12.66 12.89
N VAL A 146 0.34 -12.54 11.63
CA VAL A 146 1.54 -13.27 11.16
C VAL A 146 2.78 -12.78 11.88
N LEU A 147 2.95 -11.47 12.05
CA LEU A 147 4.05 -10.92 12.84
C LEU A 147 3.95 -11.46 14.27
N ARG A 148 2.84 -11.34 15.00
CA ARG A 148 2.77 -11.87 16.38
C ARG A 148 2.88 -13.39 16.51
N SER A 149 2.68 -14.17 15.44
CA SER A 149 2.71 -15.63 15.51
C SER A 149 4.10 -16.22 15.81
N PHE A 150 5.19 -15.43 15.73
CA PHE A 150 6.51 -15.87 16.17
C PHE A 150 6.62 -16.08 17.69
N THR A 151 5.75 -15.48 18.52
CA THR A 151 5.75 -15.65 19.99
C THR A 151 5.05 -16.94 20.44
N SER A 152 5.08 -17.98 19.60
CA SER A 152 4.43 -19.26 19.91
C SER A 152 5.14 -19.90 21.10
N GLN A 153 4.62 -19.63 22.30
CA GLN A 153 4.96 -20.36 23.51
C GLN A 153 4.68 -21.84 23.23
N TYR A 154 5.72 -22.66 23.13
CA TYR A 154 5.53 -24.09 23.19
C TYR A 154 4.98 -24.42 24.59
N TYR A 155 3.83 -25.09 24.64
CA TYR A 155 3.19 -25.46 25.89
C TYR A 155 4.17 -26.30 26.74
N GLY A 156 4.67 -25.72 27.84
CA GLY A 156 5.63 -26.35 28.75
C GLY A 156 7.06 -25.78 28.72
N GLU A 157 7.36 -24.78 27.89
CA GLU A 157 8.68 -24.12 27.86
C GLU A 157 8.77 -22.99 28.90
N GLN A 158 9.92 -22.86 29.57
CA GLN A 158 10.15 -21.79 30.55
C GLN A 158 10.32 -20.43 29.86
N VAL A 159 9.79 -19.37 30.48
CA VAL A 159 9.58 -18.00 29.97
C VAL A 159 10.85 -17.24 29.47
N ASN A 160 12.04 -17.85 29.51
CA ASN A 160 13.33 -17.17 29.29
C ASN A 160 14.10 -17.58 28.03
N THR A 161 13.45 -18.13 26.99
CA THR A 161 14.11 -18.28 25.69
C THR A 161 14.01 -16.95 24.92
N VAL A 162 15.17 -16.38 24.56
CA VAL A 162 15.27 -15.22 23.67
C VAL A 162 14.65 -15.64 22.33
N HIS A 163 13.40 -15.24 22.11
CA HIS A 163 12.66 -15.64 20.92
C HIS A 163 13.08 -14.78 19.74
N THR A 164 14.08 -15.22 18.97
CA THR A 164 14.33 -14.61 17.66
C THR A 164 13.15 -14.87 16.73
N PRO A 165 12.78 -13.90 15.87
CA PRO A 165 11.69 -14.08 14.93
C PRO A 165 11.96 -15.28 14.00
N SER A 166 10.95 -16.16 13.86
CA SER A 166 11.13 -17.41 13.13
C SER A 166 11.05 -17.18 11.62
N ALA A 167 12.13 -17.55 10.94
CA ALA A 167 12.28 -17.33 9.51
C ALA A 167 11.20 -18.02 8.65
N GLU A 168 10.75 -19.19 9.12
CA GLU A 168 9.78 -20.01 8.41
C GLU A 168 8.38 -19.39 8.38
N VAL A 169 7.95 -18.79 9.49
CA VAL A 169 6.65 -18.12 9.61
C VAL A 169 6.63 -16.85 8.76
N LEU A 170 7.71 -16.07 8.84
CA LEU A 170 7.83 -14.81 8.09
C LEU A 170 7.97 -15.01 6.57
N ARG A 171 8.26 -16.25 6.12
CA ARG A 171 8.32 -16.59 4.69
C ARG A 171 7.02 -16.30 3.96
N GLU A 172 5.87 -16.44 4.64
CA GLU A 172 4.57 -16.12 4.08
C GLU A 172 4.51 -14.66 3.58
N LEU A 173 5.03 -13.72 4.38
CA LEU A 173 5.05 -12.30 4.04
C LEU A 173 6.18 -11.93 3.06
N SER A 174 7.36 -12.55 3.21
CA SER A 174 8.51 -12.25 2.35
C SER A 174 8.32 -12.74 0.91
N ASP A 175 7.67 -13.90 0.72
CA ASP A 175 7.42 -14.48 -0.61
C ASP A 175 6.04 -14.14 -1.18
N SER A 176 5.21 -13.40 -0.43
CA SER A 176 3.89 -12.96 -0.89
C SER A 176 3.95 -12.15 -2.18
N ARG A 177 3.05 -12.47 -3.12
CA ARG A 177 2.86 -11.76 -4.39
C ARG A 177 2.20 -10.39 -4.21
N TYR A 178 1.49 -10.16 -3.11
CA TYR A 178 0.82 -8.89 -2.80
C TYR A 178 1.83 -7.85 -2.32
N THR A 179 1.52 -6.56 -2.45
CA THR A 179 2.35 -5.50 -1.87
C THR A 179 2.33 -5.61 -0.34
N VAL A 180 3.51 -5.66 0.27
CA VAL A 180 3.69 -5.73 1.73
C VAL A 180 4.31 -4.44 2.26
N PHE A 181 5.20 -3.81 1.50
CA PHE A 181 5.89 -2.58 1.92
C PHE A 181 4.95 -1.41 2.23
N ASP A 182 3.74 -1.40 1.64
CA ASP A 182 2.74 -0.36 1.88
C ASP A 182 2.16 -0.40 3.31
N ILE A 183 2.18 -1.56 3.96
CA ILE A 183 1.64 -1.74 5.31
C ILE A 183 2.76 -2.04 6.31
N LEU A 184 3.83 -2.70 5.89
CA LEU A 184 4.90 -3.19 6.77
C LEU A 184 5.52 -2.08 7.62
N SER A 185 5.63 -0.89 7.04
CA SER A 185 6.15 0.29 7.71
C SER A 185 5.34 0.75 8.92
N ALA A 186 4.04 0.42 8.99
CA ALA A 186 3.21 0.70 10.16
C ALA A 186 3.60 -0.14 11.38
N PHE A 187 4.33 -1.25 11.18
CA PHE A 187 4.81 -2.13 12.25
C PHE A 187 6.23 -1.83 12.71
N PHE A 188 6.86 -0.77 12.17
CA PHE A 188 8.16 -0.30 12.66
C PHE A 188 8.05 0.45 13.99
N GLU A 189 6.83 0.59 14.52
CA GLU A 189 6.49 1.06 15.85
C GLU A 189 5.43 0.12 16.44
N HIS A 190 5.72 -0.45 17.60
CA HIS A 190 4.79 -1.32 18.31
C HIS A 190 5.24 -1.45 19.77
N GLU A 191 4.30 -1.67 20.70
CA GLU A 191 4.58 -1.85 22.13
C GLU A 191 5.48 -3.06 22.43
N ASP A 192 5.42 -4.06 21.56
CA ASP A 192 6.25 -5.27 21.62
C ASP A 192 7.47 -5.10 20.72
N HIS A 193 8.67 -5.05 21.31
CA HIS A 193 9.97 -4.88 20.65
C HIS A 193 10.27 -5.94 19.59
N MET A 194 9.66 -7.12 19.70
CA MET A 194 9.87 -8.19 18.75
C MET A 194 9.14 -7.95 17.42
N VAL A 195 8.03 -7.19 17.44
CA VAL A 195 7.25 -6.91 16.24
C VAL A 195 8.00 -6.02 15.24
N PRO A 196 8.66 -4.91 15.65
CA PRO A 196 9.54 -4.14 14.76
C PRO A 196 10.73 -4.95 14.23
N LEU A 197 11.35 -5.79 15.06
CA LEU A 197 12.45 -6.67 14.63
C LEU A 197 12.00 -7.67 13.56
N ALA A 198 10.85 -8.31 13.76
CA ALA A 198 10.25 -9.20 12.77
C ALA A 198 9.84 -8.45 11.49
N ALA A 199 9.32 -7.22 11.61
CA ALA A 199 8.98 -6.39 10.47
C ALA A 199 10.23 -5.99 9.65
N PHE A 200 11.35 -5.70 10.32
CA PHE A 200 12.64 -5.47 9.65
C PHE A 200 13.13 -6.73 8.94
N GLU A 201 13.00 -7.90 9.54
CA GLU A 201 13.40 -9.15 8.90
C GLU A 201 12.57 -9.44 7.64
N VAL A 202 11.24 -9.24 7.69
CA VAL A 202 10.37 -9.32 6.51
C VAL A 202 10.80 -8.32 5.44
N TYR A 203 11.13 -7.08 5.83
CA TYR A 203 11.62 -6.05 4.91
C TYR A 203 12.92 -6.51 4.21
N ILE A 204 13.89 -7.00 4.98
CA ILE A 204 15.18 -7.46 4.49
C ILE A 204 14.99 -8.63 3.53
N ARG A 205 14.31 -9.71 3.94
CA ARG A 205 14.11 -10.90 3.08
C ARG A 205 13.40 -10.58 1.78
N ARG A 206 12.45 -9.65 1.83
CA ARG A 206 11.68 -9.25 0.65
C ARG A 206 12.46 -8.32 -0.27
N ALA A 207 13.17 -7.32 0.27
CA ALA A 207 13.96 -6.37 -0.52
C ALA A 207 15.21 -7.03 -1.12
N TYR A 208 15.83 -7.96 -0.39
CA TYR A 208 17.04 -8.66 -0.77
C TYR A 208 16.77 -10.03 -1.39
N LYS A 209 15.58 -10.26 -1.98
CA LYS A 209 15.20 -11.55 -2.59
C LYS A 209 16.13 -12.02 -3.72
N ALA A 210 16.76 -11.08 -4.43
CA ALA A 210 17.76 -11.37 -5.47
C ALA A 210 19.16 -11.69 -4.91
N TYR A 211 19.36 -11.51 -3.60
CA TYR A 211 20.61 -11.72 -2.91
C TYR A 211 20.52 -12.99 -2.05
N THR A 212 21.66 -13.61 -1.77
CA THR A 212 21.73 -14.71 -0.80
C THR A 212 22.03 -14.11 0.57
N LEU A 213 21.08 -14.26 1.49
CA LEU A 213 21.25 -13.89 2.90
C LEU A 213 22.07 -14.97 3.62
N LEU A 214 23.10 -14.56 4.35
CA LEU A 214 24.02 -15.44 5.07
C LEU A 214 23.66 -15.52 6.56
N SER A 215 23.49 -14.38 7.21
CA SER A 215 23.08 -14.28 8.62
C SER A 215 22.28 -13.00 8.85
N THR A 216 21.45 -13.02 9.89
CA THR A 216 20.70 -11.87 10.41
C THR A 216 20.90 -11.83 11.91
N ASP A 217 21.36 -10.70 12.43
CA ASP A 217 21.66 -10.46 13.84
C ASP A 217 20.75 -9.32 14.36
N TYR A 218 20.26 -9.47 15.59
CA TYR A 218 19.29 -8.57 16.21
C TYR A 218 19.89 -7.89 17.45
N GLU A 219 19.75 -6.58 17.53
CA GLU A 219 20.06 -5.79 18.73
C GLU A 219 18.79 -5.09 19.20
N GLU A 220 18.36 -5.42 20.42
CA GLU A 220 17.19 -4.82 21.05
C GLU A 220 17.50 -3.40 21.51
N GLY A 221 16.59 -2.48 21.18
CA GLY A 221 16.63 -1.11 21.65
C GLY A 221 16.05 -0.93 23.05
N ASP A 222 16.18 0.26 23.62
CA ASP A 222 15.44 0.64 24.83
C ASP A 222 13.96 0.92 24.52
N GLU A 223 13.14 0.93 25.56
CA GLU A 223 11.72 1.33 25.50
C GLU A 223 11.56 2.82 25.17
N LEU A 224 12.65 3.59 25.22
CA LEU A 224 12.64 5.03 25.02
C LEU A 224 12.82 5.33 23.53
N ASP A 225 11.78 5.82 22.89
CA ASP A 225 11.82 6.27 21.48
C ASP A 225 12.55 7.63 21.32
N ASP A 226 13.56 7.90 22.14
CA ASP A 226 14.35 9.13 22.15
C ASP A 226 15.57 9.07 21.21
N GLY A 227 15.85 7.89 20.68
CA GLY A 227 16.91 7.61 19.73
C GLY A 227 18.26 7.24 20.36
N ASP A 228 18.38 7.13 21.68
CA ASP A 228 19.66 6.79 22.32
C ASP A 228 20.00 5.29 22.17
N SER A 229 19.00 4.40 22.25
CA SER A 229 19.18 2.97 21.93
C SER A 229 18.09 2.44 20.99
N PRO A 230 18.14 2.72 19.68
CA PRO A 230 17.15 2.16 18.78
C PRO A 230 17.37 0.66 18.57
N SER A 231 16.30 -0.06 18.23
CA SER A 231 16.39 -1.45 17.76
C SER A 231 17.10 -1.50 16.41
N ILE A 232 18.08 -2.40 16.28
CA ILE A 232 18.92 -2.53 15.08
C ILE A 232 18.85 -3.97 14.59
N VAL A 233 18.68 -4.14 13.28
CA VAL A 233 18.86 -5.45 12.62
C VAL A 233 19.99 -5.33 11.63
N THR A 234 21.00 -6.19 11.76
CA THR A 234 22.09 -6.30 10.81
C THR A 234 21.99 -7.59 10.03
N TRP A 235 22.40 -7.59 8.76
CA TRP A 235 22.38 -8.78 7.93
C TRP A 235 23.58 -8.85 7.01
N ARG A 236 24.06 -10.07 6.76
CA ARG A 236 25.17 -10.33 5.84
C ARG A 236 24.62 -10.93 4.56
N PHE A 237 25.03 -10.40 3.42
CA PHE A 237 24.51 -10.83 2.12
C PHE A 237 25.57 -10.77 1.01
N ASN A 238 25.35 -11.57 -0.04
CA ASN A 238 26.08 -11.48 -1.30
C ASN A 238 25.11 -11.54 -2.48
N LEU A 239 25.53 -11.13 -3.68
CA LEU A 239 24.67 -11.20 -4.85
C LEU A 239 24.75 -12.61 -5.44
N GLY A 240 23.63 -13.33 -5.44
CA GLY A 240 23.60 -14.69 -6.01
C GLY A 240 24.14 -14.70 -7.44
N GLN A 241 25.05 -15.64 -7.74
CA GLN A 241 25.45 -15.84 -9.12
C GLN A 241 24.25 -16.37 -9.90
N SER A 242 23.87 -15.69 -10.98
CA SER A 242 22.82 -16.17 -11.86
C SER A 242 23.24 -17.52 -12.46
N HIS A 243 22.59 -18.61 -12.03
CA HIS A 243 22.66 -19.91 -12.69
C HIS A 243 21.86 -19.89 -14.00
N SER A 244 22.15 -18.95 -14.89
CA SER A 244 21.76 -19.13 -16.28
C SER A 244 22.60 -20.28 -16.86
N PRO A 245 22.01 -21.23 -17.62
CA PRO A 245 22.80 -22.19 -18.39
C PRO A 245 23.82 -21.44 -19.24
N PRO A 246 25.00 -22.02 -19.54
CA PRO A 246 26.08 -21.30 -20.18
C PRO A 246 25.62 -20.84 -21.57
N SER A 247 25.22 -19.58 -21.69
CA SER A 247 25.03 -18.93 -22.98
C SER A 247 26.37 -18.46 -23.51
N THR A 248 26.47 -18.54 -24.84
CA THR A 248 27.54 -18.15 -25.75
C THR A 248 28.57 -17.18 -25.16
N PRO A 249 29.89 -17.43 -25.31
CA PRO A 249 30.94 -16.63 -24.68
C PRO A 249 30.86 -15.19 -25.19
N CYS A 250 30.40 -14.27 -24.35
CA CYS A 250 30.57 -12.83 -24.54
C CYS A 250 31.84 -12.38 -23.81
N ILE A 251 32.60 -11.49 -24.45
CA ILE A 251 33.86 -10.89 -23.96
C ILE A 251 33.54 -9.82 -22.89
N SER A 252 32.78 -10.17 -21.84
CA SER A 252 32.65 -9.31 -20.65
C SER A 252 33.27 -10.04 -19.46
N LEU A 253 34.47 -9.60 -19.05
CA LEU A 253 35.27 -10.21 -17.98
C LEU A 253 34.70 -9.99 -16.56
N SER A 254 33.67 -9.16 -16.40
CA SER A 254 33.14 -8.71 -15.11
C SER A 254 31.64 -8.99 -14.95
N GLY A 255 31.23 -9.42 -13.76
CA GLY A 255 29.81 -9.53 -13.37
C GLY A 255 29.41 -8.37 -12.46
N SER A 256 28.16 -7.88 -12.59
CA SER A 256 27.62 -6.93 -11.60
C SER A 256 27.44 -7.63 -10.26
N ALA A 257 27.80 -6.94 -9.17
CA ALA A 257 27.66 -7.38 -7.79
C ALA A 257 26.65 -6.53 -6.98
N SER A 258 25.93 -5.62 -7.64
CA SER A 258 24.82 -4.86 -7.03
C SER A 258 23.66 -4.66 -8.01
N VAL A 259 22.43 -4.72 -7.48
CA VAL A 259 21.20 -4.46 -8.24
C VAL A 259 20.98 -2.97 -8.42
N SER A 260 21.26 -2.16 -7.40
CA SER A 260 21.08 -0.69 -7.45
C SER A 260 22.23 0.05 -8.14
N ASP A 261 23.37 -0.61 -8.33
CA ASP A 261 24.56 0.01 -8.88
C ASP A 261 25.25 -0.96 -9.84
N LEU A 262 24.93 -0.82 -11.11
CA LEU A 262 25.48 -1.63 -12.19
C LEU A 262 26.97 -1.37 -12.44
N THR A 263 27.54 -0.30 -11.86
CA THR A 263 28.97 0.00 -11.95
C THR A 263 29.81 -0.78 -10.94
N TYR A 264 29.18 -1.42 -9.95
CA TYR A 264 29.84 -2.29 -8.98
C TYR A 264 30.15 -3.66 -9.61
N LEU A 265 31.22 -3.68 -10.38
CA LEU A 265 31.67 -4.83 -11.16
C LEU A 265 32.76 -5.59 -10.40
N ILE A 266 32.60 -6.91 -10.29
CA ILE A 266 33.58 -7.81 -9.67
C ILE A 266 34.00 -8.84 -10.70
N SER A 267 35.29 -9.16 -10.73
CA SER A 267 35.83 -10.21 -11.59
C SER A 267 35.20 -11.55 -11.24
N ARG A 268 34.76 -12.32 -12.25
CA ARG A 268 34.11 -13.63 -12.06
C ARG A 268 35.01 -14.68 -11.37
N HIS A 269 36.32 -14.45 -11.36
CA HIS A 269 37.32 -15.33 -10.78
C HIS A 269 37.64 -15.01 -9.30
N GLN A 270 37.11 -13.90 -8.77
CA GLN A 270 37.31 -13.51 -7.38
C GLN A 270 36.09 -13.90 -6.54
N SER A 271 36.32 -14.21 -5.26
CA SER A 271 35.22 -14.39 -4.32
C SER A 271 34.45 -13.07 -4.21
N GLN A 272 33.13 -13.13 -4.13
CA GLN A 272 32.36 -11.91 -3.89
C GLN A 272 32.59 -11.45 -2.45
N PRO A 273 32.75 -10.13 -2.20
CA PRO A 273 32.82 -9.56 -0.87
C PRO A 273 31.48 -9.76 -0.17
N ILE A 274 31.56 -10.19 1.09
CA ILE A 274 30.39 -10.23 1.96
C ILE A 274 30.03 -8.78 2.28
N ARG A 275 28.78 -8.41 2.00
CA ARG A 275 28.24 -7.07 2.27
C ARG A 275 27.45 -7.14 3.57
N VAL A 276 27.53 -6.10 4.40
CA VAL A 276 26.75 -5.99 5.63
C VAL A 276 25.73 -4.87 5.49
N GLY A 277 24.48 -5.18 5.79
CA GLY A 277 23.39 -4.23 5.90
C GLY A 277 23.04 -3.95 7.36
N ALA A 278 22.57 -2.75 7.67
CA ALA A 278 21.95 -2.41 8.95
C ALA A 278 20.62 -1.67 8.71
N ILE A 279 19.60 -1.91 9.53
CA ILE A 279 18.31 -1.21 9.47
C ILE A 279 17.85 -0.80 10.88
N SER A 280 17.28 0.40 10.97
CA SER A 280 16.66 0.90 12.19
C SER A 280 15.53 1.91 11.87
N SER A 281 14.64 2.14 12.83
CA SER A 281 13.47 3.03 12.73
C SER A 281 13.56 4.14 13.77
N PHE A 282 13.24 5.38 13.37
CA PHE A 282 13.24 6.54 14.25
C PHE A 282 11.94 7.34 14.11
N PRO A 283 11.44 7.91 15.22
CA PRO A 283 10.19 8.66 15.21
C PRO A 283 10.35 10.01 14.52
N ASN A 284 11.45 10.69 14.82
CA ASN A 284 11.73 12.02 14.34
C ASN A 284 13.21 12.18 14.00
N PHE A 285 13.54 13.34 13.43
CA PHE A 285 14.89 13.63 12.99
C PHE A 285 15.87 13.80 14.17
N LEU A 286 15.39 14.28 15.32
CA LEU A 286 16.21 14.49 16.52
C LEU A 286 16.69 13.14 17.10
N ALA A 287 15.78 12.17 17.21
CA ALA A 287 16.10 10.81 17.61
C ALA A 287 17.07 10.14 16.61
N LEU A 288 16.85 10.35 15.31
CA LEU A 288 17.82 9.91 14.30
C LEU A 288 19.19 10.57 14.51
N ALA A 289 19.25 11.86 14.85
CA ALA A 289 20.51 12.57 15.07
C ALA A 289 21.34 11.95 16.21
N LYS A 290 20.68 11.59 17.31
CA LYS A 290 21.31 10.93 18.44
C LYS A 290 21.72 9.49 18.13
N GLY A 291 20.80 8.71 17.57
CA GLY A 291 20.99 7.28 17.37
C GLY A 291 21.79 6.88 16.14
N PHE A 292 21.98 7.77 15.16
CA PHE A 292 22.69 7.44 13.92
C PHE A 292 24.10 6.89 14.17
N SER A 293 24.83 7.46 15.14
CA SER A 293 26.18 7.01 15.51
C SER A 293 26.18 5.56 15.99
N LYS A 294 25.18 5.17 16.80
CA LYS A 294 25.01 3.82 17.32
C LYS A 294 24.71 2.83 16.18
N VAL A 295 23.76 3.14 15.30
CA VAL A 295 23.44 2.28 14.15
C VAL A 295 24.63 2.14 13.19
N ALA A 296 25.38 3.23 12.98
CA ALA A 296 26.59 3.19 12.16
C ALA A 296 27.69 2.32 12.78
N SER A 297 27.80 2.29 14.11
CA SER A 297 28.79 1.48 14.83
C SER A 297 28.51 -0.03 14.78
N ALA A 298 27.26 -0.43 14.49
CA ALA A 298 26.89 -1.84 14.29
C ALA A 298 27.46 -2.43 12.99
N LEU A 299 27.93 -1.58 12.07
CA LEU A 299 28.56 -2.02 10.82
C LEU A 299 30.06 -2.24 11.03
N PRO A 300 30.65 -3.27 10.39
CA PRO A 300 32.09 -3.48 10.49
C PRO A 300 32.85 -2.32 9.87
N LEU A 301 33.95 -1.93 10.52
CA LEU A 301 34.87 -0.93 10.01
C LEU A 301 35.40 -1.37 8.64
N PHE A 302 35.35 -0.45 7.68
CA PHE A 302 35.79 -0.71 6.32
C PHE A 302 37.30 -0.42 6.20
N ASP A 303 38.11 -1.47 6.04
CA ASP A 303 39.51 -1.34 5.66
C ASP A 303 39.65 -1.28 4.13
N ALA A 304 39.89 -0.08 3.61
CA ALA A 304 40.07 0.16 2.18
C ALA A 304 41.31 -0.54 1.60
N ILE A 305 42.36 -0.75 2.40
CA ILE A 305 43.62 -1.35 1.95
C ILE A 305 43.44 -2.85 1.79
N GLU A 306 42.88 -3.52 2.80
CA GLU A 306 42.55 -4.95 2.74
C GLU A 306 41.56 -5.23 1.59
N TYR A 307 40.53 -4.40 1.47
CA TYR A 307 39.52 -4.54 0.43
C TYR A 307 40.11 -4.38 -0.98
N ASN A 308 40.96 -3.38 -1.18
CA ASN A 308 41.62 -3.16 -2.47
C ASN A 308 42.59 -4.28 -2.82
N SER A 309 43.32 -4.82 -1.83
CA SER A 309 44.22 -5.96 -2.05
C SER A 309 43.48 -7.24 -2.46
N ARG A 310 42.23 -7.42 -2.01
CA ARG A 310 41.43 -8.62 -2.32
C ARG A 310 40.59 -8.50 -3.58
N TYR A 311 40.05 -7.30 -3.86
CA TYR A 311 39.02 -7.10 -4.89
C TYR A 311 39.40 -6.09 -5.99
N GLY A 312 40.58 -5.47 -5.91
CA GLY A 312 41.20 -4.73 -7.02
C GLY A 312 40.59 -3.37 -7.38
N HIS A 313 39.55 -2.90 -6.67
CA HIS A 313 38.97 -1.58 -6.89
C HIS A 313 38.62 -0.84 -5.58
N PRO A 314 39.11 0.40 -5.38
CA PRO A 314 38.91 1.19 -4.16
C PRO A 314 37.64 2.04 -4.15
N GLN A 315 36.81 1.99 -5.20
CA GLN A 315 35.77 3.01 -5.39
C GLN A 315 34.43 2.74 -4.71
N PHE A 316 34.20 1.57 -4.13
CA PHE A 316 32.87 1.18 -3.70
C PHE A 316 32.83 0.54 -2.31
N LEU A 317 32.09 1.20 -1.42
CA LEU A 317 31.80 0.74 -0.08
C LEU A 317 30.73 -0.37 -0.14
N PRO A 318 31.01 -1.57 0.38
CA PRO A 318 30.14 -2.74 0.20
C PRO A 318 28.88 -2.68 1.07
N ASN A 319 28.95 -2.06 2.25
CA ASN A 319 27.88 -2.14 3.24
C ASN A 319 26.63 -1.36 2.78
N VAL A 320 25.51 -1.52 3.47
CA VAL A 320 24.27 -0.75 3.25
C VAL A 320 23.69 -0.31 4.60
N LEU A 321 23.15 0.90 4.70
CA LEU A 321 22.42 1.35 5.88
C LEU A 321 21.03 1.81 5.47
N ASN A 322 20.00 1.26 6.09
CA ASN A 322 18.61 1.60 5.85
C ASN A 322 18.06 2.28 7.11
N VAL A 323 17.47 3.46 6.96
CA VAL A 323 16.89 4.21 8.06
C VAL A 323 15.44 4.51 7.72
N ALA A 324 14.52 4.00 8.54
CA ALA A 324 13.11 4.31 8.45
C ALA A 324 12.78 5.52 9.35
N LEU A 325 12.15 6.54 8.79
CA LEU A 325 11.73 7.74 9.49
C LEU A 325 10.20 7.84 9.52
N ARG A 326 9.63 8.01 10.71
CA ARG A 326 8.17 8.14 10.95
C ARG A 326 7.73 9.61 11.03
N LEU A 327 7.97 10.36 9.96
CA LEU A 327 7.84 11.83 9.95
C LEU A 327 6.40 12.35 9.82
N PHE A 328 5.44 11.99 10.67
CA PHE A 328 4.09 12.60 10.58
C PHE A 328 3.36 12.68 11.93
N ARG A 329 3.81 13.62 12.78
CA ARG A 329 2.92 14.34 13.71
C ARG A 329 2.77 15.77 13.16
N GLU A 330 1.53 16.29 13.11
CA GLU A 330 1.19 17.64 12.57
C GLU A 330 1.99 18.79 13.22
N GLU A 331 2.60 18.55 14.39
CA GLU A 331 3.37 19.53 15.15
C GLU A 331 4.81 19.71 14.62
N ASP A 332 5.34 18.76 13.85
CA ASP A 332 6.72 18.77 13.36
C ASP A 332 6.79 19.40 11.96
N GLY A 333 6.61 20.72 11.89
CA GLY A 333 6.72 21.53 10.67
C GLY A 333 8.12 21.53 10.06
N ILE A 334 8.58 20.39 9.52
CA ILE A 334 9.91 20.25 8.93
C ILE A 334 9.83 20.34 7.40
N PRO A 335 10.61 21.24 6.76
CA PRO A 335 10.68 21.33 5.31
C PRO A 335 11.27 20.04 4.70
N ILE A 336 10.56 19.47 3.72
CA ILE A 336 10.95 18.29 2.93
C ILE A 336 12.38 18.41 2.35
N GLY A 337 12.92 19.62 2.17
CA GLY A 337 14.30 19.86 1.73
C GLY A 337 15.39 19.24 2.61
N TRP A 338 15.13 19.02 3.91
CA TRP A 338 16.09 18.36 4.81
C TRP A 338 16.19 16.85 4.56
N ILE A 339 15.10 16.22 4.12
CA ILE A 339 15.03 14.78 3.77
C ILE A 339 15.95 14.49 2.58
N PHE A 340 16.02 15.39 1.60
CA PHE A 340 16.86 15.22 0.41
C PHE A 340 18.32 15.62 0.61
N THR A 341 18.59 16.62 1.46
CA THR A 341 19.95 17.17 1.64
C THR A 341 20.74 16.53 2.79
N MET A 342 20.08 15.89 3.76
CA MET A 342 20.68 15.42 5.02
C MET A 342 21.49 16.50 5.76
N ARG A 343 21.17 17.78 5.57
CA ARG A 343 21.85 18.90 6.23
C ARG A 343 21.11 19.30 7.49
N THR A 344 21.85 19.46 8.57
CA THR A 344 21.33 19.85 9.90
C THR A 344 22.25 20.92 10.48
N PRO A 345 21.80 21.68 11.49
CA PRO A 345 22.68 22.64 12.18
C PRO A 345 23.96 21.97 12.71
N GLU A 346 23.85 20.71 13.14
CA GLU A 346 24.97 19.88 13.64
C GLU A 346 25.87 19.35 12.51
N PHE A 347 25.31 19.08 11.32
CA PHE A 347 26.01 18.54 10.15
C PHE A 347 25.77 19.42 8.90
N PRO A 348 26.41 20.59 8.79
CA PRO A 348 26.13 21.59 7.76
C PRO A 348 26.54 21.16 6.34
N GLN A 349 27.52 20.26 6.22
CA GLN A 349 27.96 19.72 4.93
C GLN A 349 27.09 18.55 4.42
N GLY A 350 26.16 18.08 5.26
CA GLY A 350 25.29 16.95 5.00
C GLY A 350 25.89 15.63 5.50
N ARG A 351 25.07 14.78 6.13
CA ARG A 351 25.53 13.49 6.71
C ARG A 351 26.11 12.52 5.67
N ARG A 352 25.84 12.74 4.38
CA ARG A 352 26.49 12.01 3.27
C ARG A 352 28.00 12.23 3.20
N VAL A 353 28.50 13.42 3.57
CA VAL A 353 29.93 13.75 3.56
C VAL A 353 30.61 13.08 4.75
N TYR A 354 30.02 13.19 5.93
CA TYR A 354 30.48 12.52 7.15
C TYR A 354 30.49 10.99 7.01
N ALA A 355 29.49 10.43 6.33
CA ALA A 355 29.45 9.01 6.00
C ALA A 355 30.58 8.58 5.05
N ARG A 356 30.99 9.44 4.10
CA ARG A 356 32.15 9.15 3.24
C ARG A 356 33.47 9.22 4.00
N GLU A 357 33.61 10.17 4.92
CA GLU A 357 34.82 10.32 5.76
C GLU A 357 34.99 9.16 6.74
N LEU A 358 33.89 8.59 7.23
CA LEU A 358 33.89 7.42 8.13
C LEU A 358 33.88 6.06 7.40
N GLY A 359 33.93 6.04 6.07
CA GLY A 359 33.82 4.79 5.31
C GLY A 359 32.47 4.06 5.51
N LEU A 360 31.42 4.83 5.78
CA LEU A 360 30.07 4.31 6.01
C LEU A 360 29.34 4.05 4.68
N PRO A 361 28.44 3.06 4.67
CA PRO A 361 27.78 2.61 3.46
C PRO A 361 26.75 3.53 2.83
N ARG A 362 26.24 3.12 1.66
CA ARG A 362 25.06 3.73 1.03
C ARG A 362 23.89 3.79 2.01
N ILE A 363 23.45 5.02 2.31
CA ILE A 363 22.33 5.30 3.20
C ILE A 363 21.05 5.37 2.37
N HIS A 364 20.12 4.43 2.58
CA HIS A 364 18.74 4.53 2.11
C HIS A 364 17.90 5.11 3.24
N LEU A 365 17.30 6.27 2.97
CA LEU A 365 16.29 6.86 3.85
C LEU A 365 14.92 6.52 3.28
N SER A 366 14.11 5.81 4.06
CA SER A 366 12.69 5.63 3.76
C SER A 366 11.87 6.48 4.73
N ALA A 367 11.16 7.48 4.20
CA ALA A 367 10.13 8.18 4.94
C ALA A 367 8.82 7.47 4.67
N ASN A 368 8.33 6.71 5.65
CA ASN A 368 7.09 5.98 5.50
C ASN A 368 5.97 6.79 6.14
N SER A 369 5.06 7.34 5.33
CA SER A 369 3.94 8.11 5.85
C SER A 369 2.86 7.25 6.52
N GLY A 370 2.86 5.91 6.35
CA GLY A 370 1.82 4.99 6.85
C GLY A 370 0.42 5.22 6.24
N ALA A 371 0.08 6.47 5.91
CA ALA A 371 -0.96 6.86 5.00
C ALA A 371 -0.53 6.46 3.59
N ARG A 372 -1.35 5.64 2.93
CA ARG A 372 -1.48 5.76 1.48
C ARG A 372 -1.64 7.25 1.21
N ILE A 373 -0.63 7.86 0.59
CA ILE A 373 -0.77 9.15 -0.06
C ILE A 373 -1.74 8.87 -1.20
N GLY A 374 -3.04 8.86 -0.88
CA GLY A 374 -4.06 9.15 -1.85
C GLY A 374 -3.81 10.61 -2.20
N LEU A 375 -2.92 10.85 -3.15
CA LEU A 375 -2.97 12.10 -3.90
C LEU A 375 -4.43 12.17 -4.33
N ALA A 376 -5.15 13.19 -3.85
CA ALA A 376 -6.58 13.26 -4.11
C ALA A 376 -6.76 13.13 -5.63
N GLU A 377 -7.42 12.05 -6.09
CA GLU A 377 -7.46 11.70 -7.51
C GLU A 377 -8.09 12.83 -8.35
N GLU A 378 -8.88 13.68 -7.69
CA GLU A 378 -9.43 14.94 -8.17
C GLU A 378 -8.38 16.03 -8.49
N LEU A 379 -7.21 16.01 -7.87
CA LEU A 379 -6.13 16.99 -8.06
C LEU A 379 -5.14 16.60 -9.16
N ILE A 380 -4.94 15.29 -9.41
CA ILE A 380 -4.07 14.79 -10.48
C ILE A 380 -4.35 15.43 -11.85
N PRO A 381 -5.60 15.54 -12.34
CA PRO A 381 -5.88 16.12 -13.65
C PRO A 381 -5.64 17.64 -13.72
N LEU A 382 -5.46 18.31 -12.59
CA LEU A 382 -5.22 19.76 -12.55
C LEU A 382 -3.74 20.12 -12.72
N PHE A 383 -2.83 19.17 -12.48
CA PHE A 383 -1.38 19.39 -12.53
C PHE A 383 -0.85 19.44 -13.96
N SER A 384 0.02 20.41 -14.21
CA SER A 384 0.82 20.53 -15.43
C SER A 384 2.31 20.37 -15.09
N ALA A 385 3.06 19.73 -15.98
CA ALA A 385 4.48 19.53 -15.83
C ALA A 385 5.26 20.47 -16.77
N ALA A 386 6.21 21.20 -16.22
CA ALA A 386 7.21 21.91 -17.01
C ALA A 386 8.38 20.95 -17.25
N TRP A 387 8.52 20.48 -18.48
CA TRP A 387 9.59 19.57 -18.88
C TRP A 387 10.92 20.33 -19.00
N ASN A 388 12.03 19.63 -18.76
CA ASN A 388 13.37 20.20 -18.99
C ASN A 388 13.56 20.62 -20.45
N GLU A 389 13.00 19.83 -21.38
CA GLU A 389 12.89 20.16 -22.80
C GLU A 389 11.46 19.90 -23.28
N GLU A 390 10.88 20.90 -23.94
CA GLU A 390 9.50 20.86 -24.39
C GLU A 390 9.34 19.82 -25.53
N GLY A 391 8.47 18.83 -25.32
CA GLY A 391 8.27 17.70 -26.26
C GLY A 391 9.11 16.44 -25.98
N HIS A 392 10.03 16.48 -25.02
CA HIS A 392 10.92 15.37 -24.67
C HIS A 392 10.78 14.93 -23.20
N PRO A 393 9.68 14.23 -22.84
CA PRO A 393 9.40 13.84 -21.45
C PRO A 393 10.46 12.92 -20.83
N GLU A 394 11.23 12.19 -21.64
CA GLU A 394 12.34 11.32 -21.23
C GLU A 394 13.50 12.09 -20.59
N LYS A 395 13.63 13.39 -20.86
CA LYS A 395 14.69 14.24 -20.28
C LYS A 395 14.33 14.78 -18.90
N GLY A 396 13.17 14.40 -18.37
CA GLY A 396 12.74 14.70 -17.00
C GLY A 396 11.96 16.01 -16.86
N VAL A 397 11.38 16.16 -15.66
CA VAL A 397 10.53 17.31 -15.27
C VAL A 397 11.38 18.32 -14.51
N HIS A 398 11.25 19.60 -14.84
CA HIS A 398 11.88 20.70 -14.10
C HIS A 398 11.04 21.08 -12.86
N TYR A 399 9.73 21.25 -13.02
CA TYR A 399 8.78 21.53 -11.92
C TYR A 399 7.34 21.22 -12.30
N LEU A 400 6.50 21.03 -11.28
CA LEU A 400 5.05 20.94 -11.42
C LEU A 400 4.43 22.31 -11.16
N TYR A 401 3.41 22.66 -11.93
CA TYR A 401 2.68 23.91 -11.79
C TYR A 401 1.19 23.73 -12.07
N LEU A 402 0.39 24.69 -11.59
CA LEU A 402 -1.00 24.86 -11.96
C LEU A 402 -1.12 26.03 -12.94
N THR A 403 -1.97 25.86 -13.96
CA THR A 403 -2.41 27.01 -14.77
C THR A 403 -3.24 27.94 -13.89
N HIS A 404 -3.30 29.23 -14.25
CA HIS A 404 -4.08 30.21 -13.51
C HIS A 404 -5.56 29.78 -13.34
N GLU A 405 -6.16 29.21 -14.40
CA GLU A 405 -7.52 28.68 -14.34
C GLU A 405 -7.69 27.50 -13.36
N ASN A 406 -6.71 26.58 -13.32
CA ASN A 406 -6.77 25.42 -12.44
C ASN A 406 -6.52 25.79 -10.98
N TYR A 407 -5.72 26.83 -10.73
CA TYR A 407 -5.51 27.38 -9.40
C TYR A 407 -6.80 27.99 -8.83
N LEU A 408 -7.51 28.82 -9.62
CA LEU A 408 -8.78 29.41 -9.20
C LEU A 408 -9.86 28.36 -8.91
N LYS A 409 -9.96 27.30 -9.74
CA LYS A 409 -10.86 26.17 -9.48
C LYS A 409 -10.57 25.46 -8.16
N LEU A 410 -9.30 25.42 -7.75
CA LEU A 410 -8.87 24.77 -6.52
C LEU A 410 -9.15 25.64 -5.28
N GLU A 411 -9.00 26.96 -5.40
CA GLU A 411 -9.41 27.92 -4.38
C GLU A 411 -10.94 27.95 -4.17
N GLU A 412 -11.73 27.94 -5.26
CA GLU A 412 -13.20 27.92 -5.18
C GLU A 412 -13.73 26.65 -4.48
N GLN A 413 -13.02 25.54 -4.58
CA GLN A 413 -13.35 24.29 -3.88
C GLN A 413 -12.93 24.30 -2.39
N GLY A 414 -12.32 25.38 -1.90
CA GLY A 414 -11.99 25.58 -0.47
C GLY A 414 -10.83 24.72 0.03
N HIS A 415 -9.97 24.26 -0.88
CA HIS A 415 -8.85 23.39 -0.58
C HIS A 415 -7.56 24.18 -0.39
N ASP A 416 -7.22 24.53 0.85
CA ASP A 416 -5.89 25.04 1.25
C ASP A 416 -4.84 23.89 1.26
N SER A 417 -4.86 23.11 0.18
CA SER A 417 -4.15 21.84 0.05
C SER A 417 -2.84 21.98 -0.72
N ILE A 418 -2.52 23.16 -1.24
CA ILE A 418 -1.34 23.36 -2.09
C ILE A 418 -0.77 24.76 -1.84
N LYS A 419 0.53 24.84 -1.59
CA LYS A 419 1.28 26.10 -1.61
C LYS A 419 1.94 26.28 -2.96
N THR A 420 1.76 27.45 -3.54
CA THR A 420 2.29 27.82 -4.85
C THR A 420 3.11 29.09 -4.78
N ILE A 421 4.05 29.25 -5.71
CA ILE A 421 4.77 30.48 -5.98
C ILE A 421 4.49 30.86 -7.43
N ASP A 422 4.15 32.12 -7.66
CA ASP A 422 3.88 32.65 -9.00
C ASP A 422 5.19 32.74 -9.79
N VAL A 423 5.20 32.16 -10.98
CA VAL A 423 6.33 32.20 -11.91
C VAL A 423 5.78 32.54 -13.29
N GLU A 424 6.32 33.61 -13.88
CA GLU A 424 5.97 34.01 -15.24
C GLU A 424 6.97 33.40 -16.22
N VAL A 425 6.50 32.52 -17.11
CA VAL A 425 7.34 31.85 -18.11
C VAL A 425 6.65 31.95 -19.46
N ALA A 426 7.35 32.49 -20.46
CA ALA A 426 6.86 32.64 -21.83
C ALA A 426 5.53 33.44 -21.97
N GLY A 427 5.28 34.39 -21.06
CA GLY A 427 4.06 35.22 -21.05
C GLY A 427 2.84 34.54 -20.42
N GLU A 428 3.00 33.35 -19.83
CA GLU A 428 1.97 32.67 -19.05
C GLU A 428 2.28 32.76 -17.55
N LEU A 429 1.28 33.16 -16.77
CA LEU A 429 1.35 33.14 -15.31
C LEU A 429 1.11 31.69 -14.82
N ARG A 430 2.17 31.08 -14.28
CA ARG A 430 2.16 29.70 -13.80
C ARG A 430 2.34 29.67 -12.29
N HIS A 431 1.52 28.88 -11.61
CA HIS A 431 1.58 28.69 -10.16
C HIS A 431 2.45 27.48 -9.85
N LYS A 432 3.75 27.68 -9.64
CA LYS A 432 4.69 26.60 -9.34
C LYS A 432 4.39 26.01 -7.96
N ILE A 433 4.18 24.71 -7.90
CA ILE A 433 3.85 24.01 -6.65
C ILE A 433 5.13 23.84 -5.82
N THR A 434 5.11 24.32 -4.57
CA THR A 434 6.19 24.08 -3.61
C THR A 434 5.84 22.95 -2.66
N ASP A 435 4.62 22.95 -2.14
CA ASP A 435 4.15 22.01 -1.14
C ASP A 435 2.73 21.55 -1.47
N ILE A 436 2.47 20.26 -1.29
CA ILE A 436 1.12 19.69 -1.35
C ILE A 436 0.77 19.27 0.07
N ILE A 437 -0.18 19.99 0.68
CA ILE A 437 -0.70 19.76 2.02
C ILE A 437 -1.90 18.80 1.92
N VAL A 438 -1.67 17.55 2.28
CA VAL A 438 -2.73 16.53 2.29
C VAL A 438 -3.51 16.63 3.60
N ARG A 439 -4.71 17.22 3.59
CA ARG A 439 -5.61 17.18 4.74
C ARG A 439 -6.23 15.78 4.86
N ARG A 440 -6.03 15.14 6.02
CA ARG A 440 -6.74 13.93 6.42
C ARG A 440 -8.23 14.28 6.51
N ARG A 441 -9.09 13.76 5.63
CA ARG A 441 -10.53 13.68 5.96
C ARG A 441 -10.62 12.72 7.15
N MET A 442 -10.80 13.28 8.35
CA MET A 442 -11.04 12.51 9.56
C MET A 442 -12.29 11.64 9.34
N ALA A 443 -12.10 10.36 9.01
CA ALA A 443 -12.97 9.36 9.61
C ALA A 443 -12.72 9.46 11.12
N LYS A 444 -13.75 9.80 11.89
CA LYS A 444 -13.70 9.90 13.36
C LYS A 444 -13.00 8.65 13.91
N PHE A 445 -11.73 8.78 14.28
CA PHE A 445 -11.04 7.81 15.10
C PHE A 445 -11.61 7.94 16.52
N TRP A 446 -11.82 6.78 17.13
CA TRP A 446 -12.38 6.57 18.47
C TRP A 446 -11.71 7.46 19.53
N PRO A 447 -12.45 7.98 20.53
CA PRO A 447 -11.85 8.68 21.65
C PRO A 447 -10.99 7.69 22.44
N VAL A 448 -9.74 8.06 22.71
CA VAL A 448 -8.93 7.39 23.73
C VAL A 448 -9.71 7.49 25.04
N SER A 449 -10.38 6.41 25.44
CA SER A 449 -10.89 6.25 26.79
C SER A 449 -9.68 6.08 27.68
N ASN A 450 -9.22 7.19 28.27
CA ASN A 450 -8.52 7.15 29.53
C ASN A 450 -9.48 6.56 30.57
N GLU A 451 -9.37 5.27 30.82
CA GLU A 451 -9.82 4.70 32.09
C GLU A 451 -8.57 4.32 32.90
N LYS A 452 -8.59 4.84 34.13
CA LYS A 452 -7.61 4.63 35.20
C LYS A 452 -7.67 3.22 35.76
#